data_AF-A0A947AS06-F1
#
_entry.id   AF-A0A947AS06-F1
#
_cell.length_a   1.000
_cell.length_b   1.000
_cell.length_c   1.000
_cell.angle_alpha   90.00
_cell.angle_beta   90.00
_cell.angle_gamma   90.00
#
_symmetry.space_group_name_H-M   'P 1'
#
loop_
_entity.id
_entity.type
_entity.pdbx_description
1 polymer ?
#
loop_
_entity_poly.entity_id
_entity_poly.type
_entity_poly.pdbx_seq_one_letter_code
_entity_poly.pdbx_strand_id
1 'polypeptide(L)'
;MLKKCITIITLFLLTSCSGVDVSQYANNTPLLDLHDYFKGQTKGWGIVQDRKGNVTRQFVVDILGTTDDAGNLVLEEDFVWSDGEISRRVWTIARTNQHTYEGQAADVVGQAGGLAFGNALNWSYDLQLEIDGSQWIIHFDDWMFLQPDGVLLNRAEMSKFGIRVGDVTISFSKKF
;
A
#
# COMPACT_ATOMS: atom_id res chain seq x y z
N MET A 1 -29.77 -49.64 -27.18
CA MET A 1 -28.61 -50.13 -26.40
C MET A 1 -27.52 -49.05 -26.47
N LEU A 2 -27.63 -47.95 -25.73
CA LEU A 2 -27.01 -47.70 -24.41
C LEU A 2 -25.51 -48.12 -24.32
N LYS A 3 -24.62 -47.12 -24.36
CA LYS A 3 -23.31 -46.98 -23.66
C LYS A 3 -22.71 -45.61 -24.07
N LYS A 4 -23.04 -44.50 -23.38
CA LYS A 4 -22.29 -43.86 -22.28
C LYS A 4 -20.76 -43.80 -22.48
N CYS A 5 -20.26 -42.58 -22.70
CA CYS A 5 -19.02 -41.96 -22.19
C CYS A 5 -19.03 -40.51 -22.73
N ILE A 6 -19.71 -39.55 -22.10
CA ILE A 6 -19.23 -38.74 -20.95
C ILE A 6 -17.74 -38.39 -21.10
N THR A 7 -17.46 -37.21 -21.67
CA THR A 7 -16.48 -36.29 -21.09
C THR A 7 -17.06 -34.89 -21.20
N ILE A 8 -17.48 -34.42 -20.04
CA ILE A 8 -18.03 -33.11 -19.72
C ILE A 8 -17.01 -32.04 -20.12
N ILE A 9 -17.47 -31.07 -20.92
CA ILE A 9 -16.73 -29.84 -21.19
C ILE A 9 -16.54 -29.13 -19.85
N THR A 10 -15.27 -29.02 -19.46
CA THR A 10 -14.77 -28.43 -18.23
C THR A 10 -15.44 -27.07 -17.97
N LEU A 11 -16.25 -27.03 -16.93
CA LEU A 11 -16.78 -25.81 -16.33
C LEU A 11 -15.59 -24.99 -15.82
N PHE A 12 -15.21 -23.93 -16.54
CA PHE A 12 -14.36 -22.87 -15.99
C PHE A 12 -15.16 -22.18 -14.88
N LEU A 13 -15.04 -22.71 -13.67
CA LEU A 13 -15.37 -21.97 -12.45
C LEU A 13 -14.36 -20.83 -12.35
N LEU A 14 -14.71 -19.69 -12.93
CA LEU A 14 -14.12 -18.38 -12.61
C LEU A 14 -14.54 -18.01 -11.17
N THR A 15 -14.04 -18.76 -10.19
CA THR A 15 -14.17 -18.44 -8.78
C THR A 15 -12.85 -17.90 -8.29
N SER A 16 -12.59 -16.62 -8.55
CA SER A 16 -11.64 -15.84 -7.76
C SER A 16 -11.82 -14.35 -8.02
N CYS A 17 -12.96 -13.83 -7.56
CA CYS A 17 -13.16 -12.39 -7.42
C CYS A 17 -13.67 -12.11 -6.00
N SER A 18 -12.92 -12.56 -5.01
CA SER A 18 -12.99 -11.96 -3.69
C SER A 18 -11.57 -11.63 -3.31
N GLY A 19 -11.20 -10.36 -3.47
CA GLY A 19 -10.00 -9.84 -2.81
C GLY A 19 -10.07 -10.12 -1.31
N VAL A 20 -8.92 -10.05 -0.64
CA VAL A 20 -8.84 -10.22 0.81
C VAL A 20 -9.64 -9.09 1.46
N ASP A 21 -10.72 -9.42 2.18
CA ASP A 21 -11.48 -8.43 2.95
C ASP A 21 -10.71 -8.09 4.22
N VAL A 22 -10.28 -6.84 4.37
CA VAL A 22 -9.50 -6.38 5.53
C VAL A 22 -10.23 -6.58 6.86
N SER A 23 -11.57 -6.60 6.86
CA SER A 23 -12.37 -6.78 8.07
C SER A 23 -12.16 -8.13 8.77
N GLN A 24 -11.63 -9.13 8.06
CA GLN A 24 -11.27 -10.42 8.67
C GLN A 24 -10.21 -10.28 9.78
N TYR A 25 -9.43 -9.21 9.76
CA TYR A 25 -8.39 -8.92 10.75
C TYR A 25 -8.90 -8.15 11.96
N ALA A 26 -10.21 -7.87 12.09
CA ALA A 26 -10.77 -7.03 13.15
C ALA A 26 -10.42 -7.47 14.58
N ASN A 27 -10.18 -8.76 14.81
CA ASN A 27 -9.83 -9.31 16.13
C ASN A 27 -8.31 -9.40 16.36
N ASN A 28 -7.49 -9.00 15.40
CA ASN A 28 -6.04 -9.01 15.55
C ASN A 28 -5.56 -7.83 16.38
N THR A 29 -4.45 -8.05 17.08
CA THR A 29 -3.76 -7.03 17.87
C THR A 29 -2.29 -6.97 17.48
N PRO A 30 -1.59 -5.83 17.68
CA PRO A 30 -2.10 -4.56 18.19
C PRO A 30 -3.05 -3.84 17.21
N LEU A 31 -3.89 -2.91 17.70
CA LEU A 31 -4.73 -2.10 16.82
C LEU A 31 -3.86 -1.10 16.05
N LEU A 32 -4.00 -1.09 14.71
CA LEU A 32 -3.36 -0.12 13.84
C LEU A 32 -4.28 1.09 13.67
N ASP A 33 -3.86 2.21 14.26
CA ASP A 33 -4.40 3.54 14.01
C ASP A 33 -3.38 4.32 13.18
N LEU A 34 -3.75 4.73 11.96
CA LEU A 34 -2.82 5.36 11.00
C LEU A 34 -2.31 6.71 11.51
N HIS A 35 -3.18 7.51 12.14
CA HIS A 35 -2.82 8.81 12.68
C HIS A 35 -1.83 8.65 13.83
N ASP A 36 -2.12 7.77 14.78
CA ASP A 36 -1.26 7.55 15.94
C ASP A 36 0.08 6.93 15.55
N TYR A 37 0.08 5.95 14.62
CA TYR A 37 1.30 5.30 14.19
C TYR A 37 2.28 6.28 13.55
N PHE A 38 1.81 7.11 12.62
CA PHE A 38 2.70 8.01 11.88
C PHE A 38 2.94 9.37 12.55
N LYS A 39 2.25 9.70 13.65
CA LYS A 39 2.50 10.95 14.40
C LYS A 39 3.95 11.08 14.88
N GLY A 40 4.64 12.16 14.52
CA GLY A 40 6.04 12.38 14.84
C GLY A 40 6.98 11.74 13.82
N GLN A 41 8.17 11.28 14.26
CA GLN A 41 9.17 10.74 13.34
C GLN A 41 9.04 9.24 13.15
N THR A 42 9.02 8.82 11.89
CA THR A 42 9.06 7.42 11.47
C THR A 42 10.16 7.26 10.43
N LYS A 43 10.83 6.11 10.42
CA LYS A 43 11.81 5.75 9.40
C LYS A 43 11.36 4.47 8.71
N GLY A 44 11.58 4.39 7.41
CA GLY A 44 11.30 3.20 6.62
C GLY A 44 12.47 2.74 5.76
N TRP A 45 12.51 1.45 5.50
CA TRP A 45 13.48 0.79 4.62
C TRP A 45 12.72 -0.08 3.63
N GLY A 46 12.87 0.21 2.34
CA GLY A 46 12.07 -0.39 1.30
C GLY A 46 12.89 -0.92 0.12
N ILE A 47 12.29 -1.87 -0.57
CA ILE A 47 12.77 -2.45 -1.83
C ILE A 47 11.66 -2.40 -2.87
N VAL A 48 12.06 -2.21 -4.13
CA VAL A 48 11.19 -2.33 -5.29
C VAL A 48 11.59 -3.58 -6.07
N GLN A 49 10.61 -4.39 -6.43
CA GLN A 49 10.82 -5.62 -7.18
C GLN A 49 10.08 -5.59 -8.51
N ASP A 50 10.71 -6.15 -9.55
CA ASP A 50 10.04 -6.37 -10.84
C ASP A 50 9.07 -7.57 -10.78
N ARG A 51 8.32 -7.81 -11.87
CA ARG A 51 7.39 -8.95 -11.98
C ARG A 51 8.05 -10.32 -11.76
N LYS A 52 9.37 -10.44 -11.95
CA LYS A 52 10.15 -11.67 -11.76
C LYS A 52 10.66 -11.81 -10.32
N GLY A 53 10.47 -10.79 -9.49
CA GLY A 53 10.94 -10.74 -8.11
C GLY A 53 12.36 -10.20 -7.94
N ASN A 54 13.01 -9.71 -9.01
CA ASN A 54 14.34 -9.12 -8.88
C ASN A 54 14.23 -7.77 -8.18
N VAL A 55 15.09 -7.52 -7.19
CA VAL A 55 15.21 -6.19 -6.58
C VAL A 55 15.83 -5.23 -7.60
N THR A 56 15.07 -4.23 -8.01
CA THR A 56 15.50 -3.22 -9.00
C THR A 56 16.00 -1.94 -8.34
N ARG A 57 15.39 -1.54 -7.23
CA ARG A 57 15.78 -0.36 -6.44
C ARG A 57 15.58 -0.63 -4.95
N GLN A 58 16.32 0.10 -4.12
CA GLN A 58 16.12 0.15 -2.68
C GLN A 58 16.02 1.61 -2.25
N PHE A 59 15.35 1.87 -1.14
CA PHE A 59 15.22 3.22 -0.62
C PHE A 59 15.13 3.23 0.90
N VAL A 60 15.50 4.37 1.47
CA VAL A 60 15.24 4.72 2.85
C VAL A 60 14.34 5.95 2.83
N VAL A 61 13.33 5.97 3.68
CA VAL A 61 12.43 7.11 3.83
C VAL A 61 12.44 7.61 5.27
N ASP A 62 12.63 8.91 5.46
CA ASP A 62 12.37 9.57 6.72
C ASP A 62 11.02 10.29 6.61
N ILE A 63 10.14 10.05 7.59
CA ILE A 63 8.76 10.54 7.58
C ILE A 63 8.53 11.40 8.82
N LEU A 64 7.99 12.60 8.61
CA LEU A 64 7.47 13.46 9.66
C LEU A 64 5.95 13.54 9.55
N GLY A 65 5.25 12.94 10.51
CA GLY A 65 3.80 13.06 10.64
C GLY A 65 3.39 14.19 11.57
N THR A 66 2.59 15.13 11.06
CA THR A 66 1.98 16.23 11.81
C THR A 66 0.47 16.22 11.65
N THR A 67 -0.23 17.01 12.46
CA THR A 67 -1.69 17.19 12.32
C THR A 67 -1.96 18.63 11.92
N ASP A 68 -2.73 18.84 10.87
CA ASP A 68 -3.14 20.17 10.43
C ASP A 68 -4.29 20.74 11.29
N ASP A 69 -4.66 22.00 11.06
CA ASP A 69 -5.73 22.68 11.80
C ASP A 69 -7.12 22.03 11.60
N ALA A 70 -7.30 21.25 10.53
CA ALA A 70 -8.53 20.50 10.25
C ALA A 70 -8.53 19.10 10.88
N GLY A 71 -7.44 18.68 11.52
CA GLY A 71 -7.30 17.37 12.14
C GLY A 71 -6.83 16.26 11.19
N ASN A 72 -6.40 16.60 9.97
CA ASN A 72 -5.84 15.64 9.03
C ASN A 72 -4.39 15.32 9.40
N LEU A 73 -3.97 14.09 9.15
CA LEU A 73 -2.58 13.68 9.24
C LEU A 73 -1.82 14.16 7.99
N VAL A 74 -0.78 14.95 8.18
CA VAL A 74 0.14 15.36 7.12
C VAL A 74 1.43 14.54 7.25
N LEU A 75 1.78 13.75 6.24
CA LEU A 75 3.01 12.96 6.21
C LEU A 75 3.98 13.57 5.21
N GLU A 76 5.07 14.14 5.70
CA GLU A 76 6.17 14.60 4.87
C GLU A 76 7.21 13.48 4.76
N GLU A 77 7.31 12.88 3.59
CA GLU A 77 8.13 11.71 3.29
C GLU A 77 9.33 12.12 2.44
N ASP A 78 10.54 12.02 2.99
CA ASP A 78 11.80 12.31 2.30
C ASP A 78 12.52 10.99 1.97
N PHE A 79 12.62 10.66 0.68
CA PHE A 79 13.19 9.41 0.17
C PHE A 79 14.64 9.60 -0.29
N VAL A 80 15.49 8.63 0.04
CA VAL A 80 16.83 8.47 -0.50
C VAL A 80 16.92 7.11 -1.18
N TRP A 81 17.11 7.12 -2.49
CA TRP A 81 17.17 5.91 -3.31
C TRP A 81 18.60 5.40 -3.48
N SER A 82 18.74 4.09 -3.73
CA SER A 82 20.04 3.42 -3.88
C SER A 82 20.86 3.88 -5.08
N ASP A 83 20.24 4.53 -6.06
CA ASP A 83 20.89 5.13 -7.23
C ASP A 83 21.24 6.62 -7.04
N GLY A 84 20.97 7.18 -5.85
CA GLY A 84 21.26 8.56 -5.50
C GLY A 84 20.14 9.54 -5.80
N GLU A 85 19.00 9.10 -6.37
CA GLU A 85 17.81 9.93 -6.46
C GLU A 85 17.32 10.34 -5.06
N ILE A 86 16.87 11.59 -4.94
CA ILE A 86 16.19 12.09 -3.75
C ILE A 86 14.83 12.59 -4.21
N SER A 87 13.77 12.14 -3.53
CA SER A 87 12.41 12.54 -3.83
C SER A 87 11.65 12.85 -2.55
N ARG A 88 10.60 13.66 -2.66
CA ARG A 88 9.74 14.03 -1.53
C ARG A 88 8.29 13.81 -1.91
N ARG A 89 7.51 13.24 -1.00
CA ARG A 89 6.05 13.18 -1.10
C ARG A 89 5.42 13.77 0.15
N VAL A 90 4.33 14.50 -0.01
CA VAL A 90 3.56 15.03 1.10
C VAL A 90 2.14 14.52 0.98
N TRP A 91 1.74 13.66 1.91
CA TRP A 91 0.37 13.20 2.03
C TRP A 91 -0.43 14.09 2.97
N THR A 92 -1.67 14.36 2.61
CA THR A 92 -2.71 14.83 3.54
C THR A 92 -3.77 13.74 3.64
N ILE A 93 -3.98 13.20 4.84
CA ILE A 93 -4.83 12.04 5.09
C ILE A 93 -5.93 12.42 6.09
N ALA A 94 -7.17 12.29 5.66
CA ALA A 94 -8.35 12.49 6.48
C ALA A 94 -8.87 11.14 7.00
N ARG A 95 -9.27 11.10 8.27
CA ARG A 95 -10.08 10.00 8.81
C ARG A 95 -11.55 10.31 8.54
N THR A 96 -12.20 9.57 7.64
CA THR A 96 -13.60 9.80 7.29
C THR A 96 -14.58 9.06 8.18
N ASN A 97 -14.16 7.95 8.80
CA ASN A 97 -14.86 7.28 9.90
C ASN A 97 -13.89 6.44 10.74
N GLN A 98 -14.39 5.61 11.65
CA GLN A 98 -13.57 4.76 12.54
C GLN A 98 -12.59 3.83 11.80
N HIS A 99 -12.93 3.38 10.59
CA HIS A 99 -12.17 2.41 9.82
C HIS A 99 -11.67 2.95 8.48
N THR A 100 -12.18 4.08 8.01
CA THR A 100 -11.93 4.60 6.67
C THR A 100 -11.08 5.86 6.70
N TYR A 101 -10.15 5.90 5.75
CA TYR A 101 -9.25 7.02 5.50
C TYR A 101 -9.31 7.43 4.03
N GLU A 102 -9.08 8.71 3.77
CA GLU A 102 -8.91 9.26 2.43
C GLU A 102 -7.62 10.07 2.37
N GLY A 103 -6.80 9.85 1.34
CA GLY A 103 -5.50 10.50 1.19
C GLY A 103 -5.35 11.26 -0.11
N GLN A 104 -4.57 12.34 -0.08
CA GLN A 104 -4.20 13.11 -1.26
C GLN A 104 -2.70 13.44 -1.20
N ALA A 105 -2.06 13.46 -2.37
CA ALA A 105 -0.71 13.96 -2.57
C ALA A 105 -0.59 14.54 -3.99
N ALA A 106 0.46 15.32 -4.26
CA ALA A 106 0.62 16.03 -5.53
C ALA A 106 0.74 15.12 -6.75
N ASP A 107 1.25 13.90 -6.56
CA ASP A 107 1.48 12.89 -7.58
C ASP A 107 0.40 11.78 -7.59
N VAL A 108 -0.63 11.91 -6.76
CA VAL A 108 -1.75 10.98 -6.70
C VAL A 108 -2.87 11.43 -7.64
N VAL A 109 -3.33 10.54 -8.51
CA VAL A 109 -4.46 10.79 -9.40
C VAL A 109 -5.75 10.51 -8.64
N GLY A 110 -6.52 11.56 -8.36
CA GLY A 110 -7.77 11.44 -7.61
C GLY A 110 -7.52 11.41 -6.09
N GLN A 111 -8.02 10.38 -5.43
CA GLN A 111 -7.90 10.21 -3.97
C GLN A 111 -7.49 8.77 -3.66
N ALA A 112 -6.64 8.62 -2.66
CA ALA A 112 -6.33 7.33 -2.06
C ALA A 112 -7.44 6.93 -1.08
N GLY A 113 -7.78 5.64 -1.04
CA GLY A 113 -8.74 5.08 -0.10
C GLY A 113 -8.07 4.08 0.84
N GLY A 114 -8.38 4.19 2.14
CA GLY A 114 -7.84 3.32 3.18
C GLY A 114 -8.92 2.66 4.02
N LEU A 115 -8.77 1.37 4.33
CA LEU A 115 -9.61 0.65 5.30
C LEU A 115 -8.73 -0.04 6.34
N ALA A 116 -9.01 0.16 7.63
CA ALA A 116 -8.25 -0.38 8.76
C ALA A 116 -9.12 -1.21 9.72
N PHE A 117 -8.69 -2.43 10.00
CA PHE A 117 -9.32 -3.34 10.96
C PHE A 117 -8.26 -4.13 11.72
N GLY A 118 -8.36 -4.11 13.05
CA GLY A 118 -7.37 -4.74 13.94
C GLY A 118 -5.96 -4.23 13.64
N ASN A 119 -5.02 -5.13 13.35
CA ASN A 119 -3.63 -4.76 13.06
C ASN A 119 -3.36 -4.47 11.57
N ALA A 120 -4.38 -4.49 10.72
CA ALA A 120 -4.24 -4.41 9.28
C ALA A 120 -4.84 -3.12 8.69
N LEU A 121 -4.20 -2.59 7.65
CA LEU A 121 -4.71 -1.51 6.83
C LEU A 121 -4.48 -1.84 5.35
N ASN A 122 -5.53 -1.74 4.54
CA ASN A 122 -5.45 -1.79 3.10
C ASN A 122 -5.56 -0.36 2.54
N TRP A 123 -4.64 0.03 1.66
CA TRP A 123 -4.54 1.37 1.10
C TRP A 123 -4.42 1.30 -0.42
N SER A 124 -5.28 1.99 -1.14
CA SER A 124 -5.38 1.87 -2.60
C SER A 124 -5.37 3.24 -3.25
N TYR A 125 -4.53 3.42 -4.27
CA TYR A 125 -4.35 4.71 -4.94
C TYR A 125 -3.69 4.57 -6.31
N ASP A 126 -3.83 5.59 -7.14
CA ASP A 126 -3.16 5.70 -8.43
C ASP A 126 -2.05 6.76 -8.35
N LEU A 127 -0.82 6.36 -8.66
CA LEU A 127 0.36 7.21 -8.61
C LEU A 127 0.83 7.55 -10.03
N GLN A 128 1.05 8.83 -10.29
CA GLN A 128 1.66 9.30 -11.52
C GLN A 128 3.19 9.30 -11.36
N LEU A 129 3.85 8.43 -12.13
CA LEU A 129 5.31 8.25 -12.12
C LEU A 129 5.92 8.64 -13.46
N GLU A 130 7.09 9.26 -13.42
CA GLU A 130 7.92 9.45 -14.61
C GLU A 130 8.87 8.26 -14.79
N ILE A 131 8.73 7.54 -15.91
CA ILE A 131 9.52 6.36 -16.24
C ILE A 131 10.04 6.55 -17.66
N ASP A 132 11.36 6.60 -17.81
CA ASP A 132 12.05 6.77 -19.11
C ASP A 132 11.51 7.96 -19.93
N GLY A 133 11.24 9.09 -19.27
CA GLY A 133 10.71 10.32 -19.88
C GLY A 133 9.24 10.25 -20.31
N SER A 134 8.52 9.20 -19.90
CA SER A 134 7.07 9.06 -20.11
C SER A 134 6.33 9.07 -18.77
N GLN A 135 5.15 9.70 -18.74
CA GLN A 135 4.29 9.71 -17.56
C GLN A 135 3.42 8.45 -17.54
N TRP A 136 3.52 7.68 -16.46
CA TRP A 136 2.82 6.42 -16.24
C TRP A 136 1.94 6.52 -15.01
N ILE A 137 0.66 6.24 -15.16
CA ILE A 137 -0.22 5.98 -14.01
C ILE A 137 -0.04 4.51 -13.62
N ILE A 138 0.35 4.28 -12.37
CA ILE A 138 0.53 2.98 -11.75
C ILE A 138 -0.42 2.89 -10.55
N HIS A 139 -1.22 1.84 -10.52
CA HIS A 139 -2.09 1.54 -9.39
C HIS A 139 -1.28 0.83 -8.30
N PHE A 140 -1.47 1.25 -7.06
CA PHE A 140 -0.90 0.65 -5.86
C PHE A 140 -2.01 0.05 -4.99
N ASP A 141 -1.82 -1.21 -4.58
CA ASP A 141 -2.63 -1.90 -3.57
C ASP A 141 -1.75 -2.32 -2.40
N ASP A 142 -1.78 -1.51 -1.35
CA ASP A 142 -0.92 -1.59 -0.18
C ASP A 142 -1.60 -2.37 0.94
N TRP A 143 -0.87 -3.29 1.55
CA TRP A 143 -1.28 -3.99 2.75
C TRP A 143 -0.26 -3.75 3.86
N MET A 144 -0.71 -3.07 4.92
CA MET A 144 0.08 -2.76 6.10
C MET A 144 -0.35 -3.63 7.28
N PHE A 145 0.61 -4.17 8.02
CA PHE A 145 0.38 -5.02 9.19
C PHE A 145 1.27 -4.60 10.36
N LEU A 146 0.66 -4.10 11.42
CA LEU A 146 1.36 -3.69 12.63
C LEU A 146 1.77 -4.93 13.44
N GLN A 147 3.05 -4.99 13.78
CA GLN A 147 3.65 -6.04 14.60
C GLN A 147 3.62 -5.65 16.10
N PRO A 148 3.63 -6.63 17.03
CA PRO A 148 3.58 -6.37 18.47
C PRO A 148 4.69 -5.45 19.02
N ASP A 149 5.82 -5.33 18.33
CA ASP A 149 6.98 -4.50 18.69
C ASP A 149 6.99 -3.12 17.99
N GLY A 150 5.90 -2.75 17.30
CA GLY A 150 5.74 -1.45 16.68
C GLY A 150 6.36 -1.33 15.28
N VAL A 151 6.92 -2.41 14.74
CA VAL A 151 7.28 -2.45 13.31
C VAL A 151 6.00 -2.54 12.48
N LEU A 152 5.84 -1.66 11.50
CA LEU A 152 4.75 -1.75 10.52
C LEU A 152 5.32 -2.29 9.21
N LEU A 153 4.84 -3.46 8.81
CA LEU A 153 5.23 -4.06 7.53
C LEU A 153 4.22 -3.63 6.48
N ASN A 154 4.68 -3.13 5.33
CA ASN A 154 3.85 -2.84 4.18
C ASN A 154 4.34 -3.64 2.97
N ARG A 155 3.38 -4.18 2.23
CA ARG A 155 3.58 -4.75 0.91
C ARG A 155 2.58 -4.11 -0.05
N ALA A 156 3.08 -3.47 -1.08
CA ALA A 156 2.29 -2.90 -2.16
C ALA A 156 2.42 -3.73 -3.43
N GLU A 157 1.30 -4.13 -4.02
CA GLU A 157 1.29 -4.59 -5.40
C GLU A 157 1.14 -3.39 -6.34
N MET A 158 2.04 -3.29 -7.33
CA MET A 158 1.93 -2.29 -8.39
C MET A 158 1.29 -2.91 -9.62
N SER A 159 0.32 -2.26 -10.24
CA SER A 159 -0.28 -2.70 -11.50
C SER A 159 -0.49 -1.56 -12.50
N LYS A 160 -0.51 -1.91 -13.79
CA LYS A 160 -0.84 -0.98 -14.88
C LYS A 160 -1.87 -1.62 -15.78
N PHE A 161 -3.00 -0.94 -16.00
CA PHE A 161 -4.14 -1.48 -16.73
C PHE A 161 -4.59 -2.86 -16.20
N GLY A 162 -4.55 -3.05 -14.87
CA GLY A 162 -4.89 -4.31 -14.20
C GLY A 162 -3.82 -5.41 -14.33
N ILE A 163 -2.66 -5.12 -14.93
CA ILE A 163 -1.58 -6.09 -15.07
C ILE A 163 -0.47 -5.75 -14.08
N ARG A 164 -0.25 -6.62 -13.09
CA ARG A 164 0.81 -6.51 -12.08
C ARG A 164 2.18 -6.21 -12.70
N VAL A 165 2.79 -5.08 -12.37
CA VAL A 165 4.11 -4.61 -12.85
C VAL A 165 5.26 -4.86 -11.88
N GLY A 166 4.97 -5.10 -10.61
CA GLY A 166 5.98 -5.35 -9.59
C GLY A 166 5.40 -5.19 -8.20
N ASP A 167 6.28 -5.10 -7.21
CA ASP A 167 5.90 -4.94 -5.81
C ASP A 167 6.82 -3.94 -5.12
N VAL A 168 6.32 -3.28 -4.10
CA VAL A 168 7.13 -2.57 -3.10
C VAL A 168 6.96 -3.28 -1.77
N THR A 169 8.06 -3.49 -1.06
CA THR A 169 8.02 -3.95 0.33
C THR A 169 8.78 -2.95 1.17
N ILE A 170 8.17 -2.49 2.26
CA ILE A 170 8.77 -1.54 3.18
C ILE A 170 8.45 -1.93 4.62
N SER A 171 9.46 -1.79 5.48
CA SER A 171 9.29 -1.83 6.93
C SER A 171 9.38 -0.42 7.48
N PHE A 172 8.48 -0.06 8.39
CA PHE A 172 8.52 1.20 9.13
C PHE A 172 8.80 0.95 10.60
N SER A 173 9.51 1.88 11.23
CA SER A 173 9.73 1.91 12.67
C SER A 173 9.77 3.35 13.16
N LYS A 174 9.26 3.60 14.37
CA LYS A 174 9.37 4.90 15.01
C LYS A 174 10.84 5.22 15.27
N LYS A 175 11.26 6.47 14.99
CA LYS A 175 12.56 6.92 15.47
C LYS A 175 12.47 7.13 16.99
N PHE A 176 13.39 6.51 17.72
CA PHE A 176 13.59 6.72 19.15
C PHE A 176 14.32 8.04 19.41
#